data_AF-A0A9E4QHJ6-F1
#
_entry.id   AF-A0A9E4QHJ6-F1
#
_cell.length_a   1.000
_cell.length_b   1.000
_cell.length_c   1.000
_cell.angle_alpha   90.00
_cell.angle_beta   90.00
_cell.angle_gamma   90.00
#
_symmetry.space_group_name_H-M   'P 1'
#
loop_
_entity.id
_entity.type
_entity.pdbx_description
1 polymer ?
#
loop_
_entity_poly.entity_id
_entity_poly.type
_entity_poly.pdbx_seq_one_letter_code
_entity_poly.pdbx_strand_id
1 'polypeptide(L)'
;MRFSRMVSKTLRSDPPDAETASHRLLLRAGLIHQVAAGIYAYLPLALRSLRKIENIIRDEMDAAGGQELMLPALQPQELWEQTGRKEAFGDNMFSLEDRRGRPMVLAPTHEEVITNVVKANVQSYRDLPLILYQIQTKFRDEARPRAGLVRVREFDMKDAYSFNADEASLEES
;
A
#
# COMPACT_ATOMS: atom_id res chain seq x y z
N MET A 1 22.73 -2.04 -17.35
CA MET A 1 21.83 -2.87 -18.18
C MET A 1 21.74 -2.26 -19.58
N ARG A 2 21.93 -3.04 -20.65
CA ARG A 2 21.84 -2.52 -22.03
C ARG A 2 20.37 -2.44 -22.47
N PHE A 3 19.99 -1.36 -23.15
CA PHE A 3 18.60 -1.15 -23.61
C PHE A 3 18.12 -2.24 -24.57
N SER A 4 19.01 -2.78 -25.41
CA SER A 4 18.70 -3.87 -26.34
C SER A 4 18.22 -5.18 -25.68
N ARG A 5 18.46 -5.36 -24.37
CA ARG A 5 18.02 -6.51 -23.58
C ARG A 5 16.85 -6.18 -22.63
N MET A 6 16.29 -4.98 -22.71
CA MET A 6 15.20 -4.52 -21.85
C MET A 6 13.84 -4.87 -22.47
N VAL A 7 12.90 -5.30 -21.63
CA VAL A 7 11.51 -5.60 -22.03
C VAL A 7 10.71 -4.33 -22.36
N SER A 8 10.98 -3.21 -21.67
CA SER A 8 10.33 -1.92 -21.90
C SER A 8 10.58 -1.39 -23.31
N LYS A 9 9.51 -0.93 -23.98
CA LYS A 9 9.55 -0.22 -25.27
C LYS A 9 8.82 1.11 -25.13
N THR A 10 9.33 2.12 -25.84
CA THR A 10 8.69 3.44 -25.90
C THR A 10 7.58 3.46 -26.93
N LEU A 11 6.56 4.28 -26.70
CA LEU A 11 5.48 4.51 -27.67
C LEU A 11 5.72 5.83 -28.44
N ARG A 12 5.50 5.79 -29.76
CA ARG A 12 5.67 6.95 -30.63
C ARG A 12 4.58 8.01 -30.40
N SER A 13 3.33 7.57 -30.29
CA SER A 13 2.16 8.42 -30.09
C SER A 13 1.63 8.30 -28.66
N ASP A 14 0.85 9.31 -28.25
CA ASP A 14 0.11 9.27 -26.99
C ASP A 14 -0.96 8.17 -27.04
N PRO A 15 -1.09 7.34 -25.99
CA PRO A 15 -2.20 6.40 -25.85
C PRO A 15 -3.53 7.15 -25.78
N PRO A 16 -4.58 6.69 -26.48
CA PRO A 16 -5.86 7.41 -26.55
C PRO A 16 -6.57 7.51 -25.20
N ASP A 17 -6.43 6.50 -24.34
CA ASP A 17 -7.16 6.38 -23.06
C ASP A 17 -6.46 7.09 -21.88
N ALA A 18 -5.39 7.84 -22.16
CA ALA A 18 -4.57 8.48 -21.13
C ALA A 18 -4.87 9.98 -21.00
N GLU A 19 -5.70 10.34 -20.03
CA GLU A 19 -6.18 11.71 -19.82
C GLU A 19 -5.09 12.66 -19.25
N THR A 20 -4.32 12.20 -18.25
CA THR A 20 -3.35 13.05 -17.55
C THR A 20 -1.95 13.00 -18.18
N ALA A 21 -1.18 14.08 -18.04
CA ALA A 21 0.18 14.15 -18.56
C ALA A 21 1.10 13.08 -17.96
N SER A 22 1.01 12.85 -16.64
CA SER A 22 1.79 11.81 -15.97
C SER A 22 1.46 10.40 -16.49
N HIS A 23 0.17 10.08 -16.64
CA HIS A 23 -0.25 8.79 -17.18
C HIS A 23 0.26 8.57 -18.60
N ARG A 24 0.13 9.58 -19.48
CA ARG A 24 0.66 9.54 -20.85
C ARG A 24 2.17 9.30 -20.88
N LEU A 25 2.93 10.04 -20.07
CA LEU A 25 4.38 9.92 -20.03
C LEU A 25 4.84 8.56 -19.50
N LEU A 26 4.18 8.04 -18.46
CA LEU A 26 4.48 6.72 -17.91
C LEU A 26 4.27 5.60 -18.94
N LEU A 27 3.16 5.65 -19.69
CA LEU A 27 2.91 4.68 -20.76
C LEU A 27 3.91 4.85 -21.91
N ARG A 28 4.15 6.08 -22.37
CA ARG A 28 5.05 6.34 -23.50
C ARG A 28 6.50 5.98 -23.25
N ALA A 29 6.96 6.15 -22.01
CA ALA A 29 8.32 5.76 -21.62
C ALA A 29 8.46 4.25 -21.37
N GLY A 30 7.38 3.47 -21.46
CA GLY A 30 7.40 2.04 -21.14
C GLY A 30 7.70 1.77 -19.66
N LEU A 31 7.14 2.61 -18.78
CA LEU A 31 7.30 2.52 -17.33
C LEU A 31 6.22 1.65 -16.68
N ILE A 32 4.99 1.68 -17.18
CA ILE A 32 3.87 0.91 -16.63
C ILE A 32 3.11 0.18 -17.73
N HIS A 33 2.41 -0.88 -17.35
CA HIS A 33 1.48 -1.60 -18.21
C HIS A 33 0.18 -1.85 -17.45
N GLN A 34 -0.96 -1.50 -18.04
CA GLN A 34 -2.25 -1.70 -17.39
C GLN A 34 -2.71 -3.16 -17.58
N VAL A 35 -2.88 -3.89 -16.48
CA VAL A 35 -3.35 -5.29 -16.49
C VAL A 35 -4.88 -5.34 -16.43
N ALA A 36 -5.49 -4.45 -15.64
CA ALA A 36 -6.93 -4.24 -15.57
C ALA A 36 -7.25 -2.80 -15.19
N ALA A 37 -8.53 -2.42 -15.14
CA ALA A 37 -8.95 -1.10 -14.65
C ALA A 37 -8.36 -0.82 -13.26
N GLY A 38 -7.51 0.22 -13.15
CA GLY A 38 -6.83 0.57 -11.90
C GLY A 38 -5.81 -0.46 -11.38
N ILE A 39 -5.32 -1.39 -12.20
CA ILE A 39 -4.31 -2.37 -11.78
C ILE A 39 -3.17 -2.35 -12.80
N TYR A 40 -1.96 -2.09 -12.33
CA TYR A 40 -0.80 -1.83 -13.18
C TYR A 40 0.38 -2.73 -12.81
N ALA A 41 1.08 -3.23 -13.82
CA ALA A 41 2.41 -3.78 -13.68
C ALA A 41 3.45 -2.66 -13.81
N TYR A 42 4.39 -2.61 -12.86
CA TYR A 42 5.56 -1.74 -12.96
C TYR A 42 6.65 -2.42 -13.80
N LEU A 43 6.99 -1.80 -14.93
CA LEU A 43 8.07 -2.28 -15.80
C LEU A 43 9.45 -1.92 -15.19
N PRO A 44 10.56 -2.51 -15.67
CA PRO A 44 11.85 -2.44 -14.98
C PRO A 44 12.34 -1.03 -14.63
N LEU A 45 12.06 -0.03 -15.47
CA LEU A 45 12.44 1.35 -15.18
C LEU A 45 11.59 1.98 -14.06
N ALA A 46 10.28 1.69 -14.02
CA ALA A 46 9.41 2.18 -12.95
C ALA A 46 9.77 1.53 -11.62
N LEU A 47 9.96 0.20 -11.62
CA LEU A 47 10.34 -0.53 -10.40
C LEU A 47 11.67 -0.02 -9.83
N ARG A 48 12.64 0.34 -10.68
CA ARG A 48 13.89 0.98 -10.20
C ARG A 48 13.66 2.35 -9.58
N SER A 49 12.74 3.14 -10.10
CA SER A 49 12.39 4.44 -9.53
C SER A 49 11.60 4.28 -8.23
N LEU A 50 10.65 3.36 -8.17
CA LEU A 50 9.89 3.03 -6.95
C LEU A 50 10.83 2.64 -5.81
N ARG A 51 11.78 1.72 -6.05
CA ARG A 51 12.78 1.34 -5.04
C ARG A 51 13.61 2.51 -4.51
N LYS A 52 13.91 3.52 -5.35
CA LYS A 52 14.59 4.73 -4.88
C LYS A 52 13.71 5.55 -3.95
N ILE A 53 12.43 5.69 -4.30
CA ILE A 53 11.43 6.39 -3.47
C ILE A 53 11.27 5.65 -2.13
N GLU A 54 11.08 4.34 -2.17
CA GLU A 54 10.96 3.52 -0.95
C GLU A 54 12.19 3.63 -0.06
N ASN A 55 13.41 3.61 -0.63
CA ASN A 55 14.63 3.73 0.17
C ASN A 55 14.72 5.08 0.87
N ILE A 56 14.39 6.19 0.18
CA ILE A 56 14.33 7.51 0.84
C ILE A 56 13.32 7.47 1.98
N ILE A 57 12.14 6.88 1.76
CA ILE A 57 11.13 6.77 2.81
C ILE A 57 11.64 5.94 3.99
N ARG A 58 12.32 4.81 3.77
CA ARG A 58 12.91 4.00 4.83
C ARG A 58 13.97 4.77 5.60
N ASP A 59 14.90 5.41 4.90
CA ASP A 59 15.98 6.19 5.52
C ASP A 59 15.40 7.26 6.47
N GLU A 60 14.34 7.97 6.06
CA GLU A 60 13.68 8.98 6.90
C GLU A 60 12.84 8.37 8.04
N MET A 61 12.15 7.25 7.82
CA MET A 61 11.37 6.57 8.86
C MET A 61 12.27 5.96 9.94
N ASP A 62 13.37 5.32 9.54
CA ASP A 62 14.36 4.75 10.46
C ASP A 62 15.06 5.86 11.26
N ALA A 63 15.39 6.99 10.61
CA ALA A 63 15.95 8.16 11.30
C ALA A 63 14.99 8.75 12.34
N ALA A 64 13.67 8.65 12.11
CA ALA A 64 12.63 9.04 13.06
C ALA A 64 12.37 7.99 14.16
N GLY A 65 13.15 6.90 14.23
CA GLY A 65 12.95 5.82 15.23
C GLY A 65 11.86 4.82 14.85
N GLY A 66 11.37 4.86 13.61
CA GLY A 66 10.46 3.88 13.06
C GLY A 66 11.09 2.49 12.95
N GLN A 67 10.28 1.46 13.14
CA GLN A 67 10.68 0.07 12.96
C GLN A 67 9.89 -0.53 11.79
N GLU A 68 10.60 -0.92 10.72
CA GLU A 68 9.97 -1.56 9.57
C GLU A 68 9.54 -3.00 9.92
N LEU A 69 8.30 -3.33 9.57
CA LEU A 69 7.75 -4.69 9.62
C LEU A 69 6.92 -4.95 8.36
N MET A 70 6.35 -6.15 8.25
CA MET A 70 5.51 -6.52 7.11
C MET A 70 4.24 -7.23 7.59
N LEU A 71 3.09 -6.61 7.32
CA LEU A 71 1.78 -7.15 7.67
C LEU A 71 1.14 -7.82 6.46
N PRO A 72 0.30 -8.84 6.67
CA PRO A 72 -0.34 -9.55 5.56
C PRO A 72 -1.36 -8.65 4.83
N ALA A 73 -1.38 -8.76 3.50
CA ALA A 73 -2.41 -8.16 2.65
C ALA A 73 -3.75 -8.87 2.81
N LEU A 74 -3.73 -10.19 2.98
CA LEU A 74 -4.91 -11.03 3.16
C LEU A 74 -5.19 -11.14 4.66
N GLN A 75 -6.34 -10.65 5.10
CA GLN A 75 -6.70 -10.60 6.52
C GLN A 75 -8.05 -11.29 6.77
N PRO A 76 -8.26 -11.92 7.94
CA PRO A 76 -9.56 -12.43 8.32
C PRO A 76 -10.55 -11.27 8.47
N GLN A 77 -11.76 -11.42 7.93
CA GLN A 77 -12.79 -10.37 8.00
C GLN A 77 -13.17 -10.02 9.43
N GLU A 78 -13.10 -10.98 10.36
CA GLU A 78 -13.43 -10.80 11.78
C GLU A 78 -12.70 -9.61 12.43
N LEU A 79 -11.42 -9.37 12.08
CA LEU A 79 -10.66 -8.23 12.62
C LEU A 79 -11.31 -6.88 12.27
N TRP A 80 -11.92 -6.79 11.09
CA TRP A 80 -12.60 -5.59 10.59
C TRP A 80 -14.03 -5.45 11.11
N GLU A 81 -14.66 -6.57 11.46
CA GLU A 81 -15.97 -6.57 12.10
C GLU A 81 -15.87 -6.07 13.55
N GLN A 82 -14.80 -6.44 14.27
CA GLN A 82 -14.54 -5.99 15.64
C GLN A 82 -14.45 -4.46 15.76
N THR A 83 -13.97 -3.77 14.73
CA THR A 83 -13.87 -2.30 14.68
C THR A 83 -15.06 -1.64 13.98
N GLY A 84 -16.01 -2.41 13.46
CA GLY A 84 -17.11 -1.92 12.62
C GLY A 84 -16.67 -1.41 11.23
N ARG A 85 -15.36 -1.47 10.91
CA ARG A 85 -14.84 -0.92 9.65
C ARG A 85 -15.17 -1.79 8.45
N LYS A 86 -15.54 -3.05 8.64
CA LYS A 86 -16.08 -3.88 7.53
C LYS A 86 -17.30 -3.23 6.88
N GLU A 87 -18.25 -2.75 7.68
CA GLU A 87 -19.44 -2.06 7.19
C GLU A 87 -19.10 -0.66 6.68
N ALA A 88 -18.25 0.08 7.41
CA ALA A 88 -17.88 1.44 7.05
C ALA A 88 -17.17 1.55 5.68
N PHE A 89 -16.35 0.56 5.31
CA PHE A 89 -15.74 0.51 3.98
C PHE A 89 -16.71 0.09 2.87
N GLY A 90 -17.73 -0.71 3.20
CA GLY A 90 -18.72 -1.21 2.25
C GLY A 90 -18.08 -1.85 1.01
N ASP A 91 -18.57 -1.44 -0.16
CA ASP A 91 -18.15 -1.97 -1.46
C ASP A 91 -16.71 -1.62 -1.85
N ASN A 92 -16.06 -0.66 -1.17
CA ASN A 92 -14.66 -0.34 -1.45
C ASN A 92 -13.68 -1.39 -0.91
N MET A 93 -14.15 -2.33 -0.08
CA MET A 93 -13.34 -3.40 0.48
C MET A 93 -13.51 -4.68 -0.35
N PHE A 94 -12.40 -5.16 -0.90
CA PHE A 94 -12.39 -6.49 -1.51
C PHE A 94 -12.62 -7.56 -0.44
N SER A 95 -13.70 -8.31 -0.60
CA SER A 95 -14.05 -9.48 0.20
C SER A 95 -13.91 -10.75 -0.64
N LEU A 96 -13.42 -11.82 -0.01
CA LEU A 96 -13.27 -13.12 -0.62
C LEU A 96 -13.46 -14.23 0.41
N GLU A 97 -13.71 -15.45 -0.05
CA GLU A 97 -13.83 -16.63 0.79
C GLU A 97 -12.66 -17.57 0.50
N ASP A 98 -12.00 -18.08 1.55
CA ASP A 98 -10.95 -19.08 1.35
C ASP A 98 -11.55 -20.45 0.99
N ARG A 99 -10.69 -21.42 0.65
CA ARG A 99 -11.13 -22.77 0.26
C ARG A 99 -11.90 -23.54 1.35
N ARG A 100 -11.91 -23.05 2.59
CA ARG A 100 -12.55 -23.65 3.77
C ARG A 100 -13.81 -22.89 4.18
N GLY A 101 -14.24 -21.90 3.41
CA GLY A 101 -15.42 -21.11 3.72
C GLY A 101 -15.19 -19.94 4.66
N ARG A 102 -13.93 -19.54 4.89
CA ARG A 102 -13.64 -18.44 5.83
C ARG A 102 -13.71 -17.09 5.11
N PRO A 103 -14.43 -16.11 5.66
CA PRO A 103 -14.48 -14.77 5.10
C PRO A 103 -13.14 -14.05 5.33
N MET A 104 -12.57 -13.55 4.24
CA MET A 104 -11.31 -12.84 4.19
C MET A 104 -11.51 -11.50 3.48
N VAL A 105 -10.55 -10.61 3.66
CA VAL A 105 -10.48 -9.33 2.96
C VAL A 105 -9.07 -9.10 2.41
N LEU A 106 -8.98 -8.38 1.29
CA LEU A 106 -7.72 -7.76 0.89
C LEU A 106 -7.65 -6.38 1.51
N ALA A 107 -6.60 -6.13 2.30
CA ALA A 107 -6.49 -5.01 3.19
C ALA A 107 -6.42 -3.66 2.44
N PRO A 108 -7.37 -2.73 2.67
CA PRO A 108 -7.26 -1.34 2.19
C PRO A 108 -6.32 -0.46 3.03
N THR A 109 -5.98 -0.94 4.24
CA THR A 109 -5.11 -0.35 5.28
C THR A 109 -4.95 -1.39 6.41
N HIS A 110 -4.20 -1.09 7.47
CA HIS A 110 -3.73 -2.09 8.44
C HIS A 110 -3.91 -1.73 9.92
N GLU A 111 -4.76 -0.75 10.29
CA GLU A 111 -4.96 -0.34 11.70
C GLU A 111 -5.36 -1.52 12.61
N GLU A 112 -6.27 -2.39 12.16
CA GLU A 112 -6.77 -3.54 12.92
C GLU A 112 -5.65 -4.54 13.24
N VAL A 113 -4.92 -4.95 12.20
CA VAL A 113 -3.93 -6.01 12.34
C VAL A 113 -2.68 -5.53 13.08
N ILE A 114 -2.25 -4.27 12.89
CA ILE A 114 -1.13 -3.73 13.67
C ILE A 114 -1.51 -3.61 15.15
N THR A 115 -2.75 -3.19 15.44
CA THR A 115 -3.25 -3.12 16.83
C THR A 115 -3.27 -4.52 17.47
N ASN A 116 -3.65 -5.55 16.72
CA ASN A 116 -3.60 -6.94 17.18
C ASN A 116 -2.16 -7.39 17.49
N VAL A 117 -1.21 -7.07 16.60
CA VAL A 117 0.22 -7.36 16.80
C VAL A 117 0.75 -6.65 18.05
N VAL A 118 0.47 -5.36 18.22
CA VAL A 118 0.91 -4.59 19.38
C VAL A 118 0.31 -5.13 20.66
N LYS A 119 -1.01 -5.40 20.69
CA LYS A 119 -1.69 -6.01 21.85
C LYS A 119 -1.03 -7.33 22.30
N ALA A 120 -0.54 -8.13 21.36
CA ALA A 120 0.11 -9.40 21.68
C ALA A 120 1.53 -9.25 22.24
N ASN A 121 2.25 -8.17 21.90
CA ASN A 121 3.68 -8.06 22.16
C ASN A 121 4.06 -6.94 23.14
N VAL A 122 3.23 -5.91 23.31
CA VAL A 122 3.45 -4.78 24.21
C VAL A 122 2.64 -5.01 25.48
N GLN A 123 3.32 -5.14 26.62
CA GLN A 123 2.70 -5.52 27.90
C GLN A 123 2.89 -4.46 29.00
N SER A 124 3.74 -3.46 28.77
CA SER A 124 4.00 -2.39 29.73
C SER A 124 4.05 -1.02 29.05
N TYR A 125 3.69 0.04 29.79
CA TYR A 125 3.92 1.43 29.36
C TYR A 125 5.40 1.72 29.08
N ARG A 126 6.33 0.92 29.66
CA ARG A 126 7.78 1.03 29.44
C ARG A 126 8.23 0.57 28.06
N ASP A 127 7.38 -0.16 27.34
CA ASP A 127 7.64 -0.59 25.98
C ASP A 127 7.25 0.51 24.97
N LEU A 128 6.67 1.64 25.42
CA LEU A 128 6.21 2.77 24.62
C LEU A 128 7.12 4.00 24.84
N PRO A 129 7.22 4.91 23.84
CA PRO A 129 6.51 4.94 22.57
C PRO A 129 7.11 4.01 21.51
N LEU A 130 6.29 3.65 20.51
CA LEU A 130 6.69 2.86 19.35
C LEU A 130 6.17 3.51 18.07
N ILE A 131 6.99 3.50 17.02
CA ILE A 131 6.56 3.81 15.64
C ILE A 131 6.83 2.56 14.81
N LEU A 132 5.76 1.94 14.30
CA LEU A 132 5.85 0.75 13.46
C LEU A 132 5.36 1.11 12.05
N TYR A 133 6.09 0.71 11.01
CA TYR A 133 5.71 1.03 9.64
C TYR A 133 5.95 -0.13 8.68
N GLN A 134 5.32 -0.07 7.52
CA GLN A 134 5.57 -0.97 6.41
C GLN A 134 5.47 -0.22 5.08
N ILE A 135 6.10 -0.76 4.04
CA ILE A 135 5.87 -0.36 2.65
C ILE A 135 5.28 -1.56 1.92
N GLN A 136 3.98 -1.53 1.66
CA GLN A 136 3.24 -2.72 1.25
C GLN A 136 2.03 -2.38 0.36
N THR A 137 1.68 -3.30 -0.53
CA THR A 137 0.58 -3.19 -1.50
C THR A 137 -0.82 -3.30 -0.86
N LYS A 138 -1.65 -2.28 -1.08
CA LYS A 138 -3.01 -2.13 -0.60
C LYS A 138 -4.03 -2.36 -1.71
N PHE A 139 -5.25 -2.71 -1.30
CA PHE A 139 -6.35 -2.99 -2.21
C PHE A 139 -7.60 -2.19 -1.84
N ARG A 140 -8.15 -1.43 -2.79
CA ARG A 140 -9.43 -0.71 -2.65
C ARG A 140 -10.23 -0.91 -3.91
N ASP A 141 -11.46 -1.42 -3.85
CA ASP A 141 -12.27 -1.64 -5.04
C ASP A 141 -12.92 -0.32 -5.52
N GLU A 142 -12.05 0.60 -5.94
CA GLU A 142 -12.44 1.91 -6.41
C GLU A 142 -13.36 1.78 -7.62
N ALA A 143 -14.59 2.27 -7.48
CA ALA A 143 -15.63 2.17 -8.50
C ALA A 143 -15.24 2.83 -9.83
N ARG A 144 -14.39 3.88 -9.79
CA ARG A 144 -13.94 4.61 -10.99
C ARG A 144 -12.45 4.92 -10.94
N PRO A 145 -11.57 3.93 -11.22
CA PRO A 145 -10.13 4.14 -11.31
C PRO A 145 -9.82 5.01 -12.53
N ARG A 146 -8.92 5.99 -12.39
CA ARG A 146 -8.60 6.96 -13.44
C ARG A 146 -7.23 7.60 -13.24
N ALA A 147 -6.75 8.29 -14.27
CA ALA A 147 -5.52 9.09 -14.23
C ALA A 147 -4.24 8.28 -13.94
N GLY A 148 -4.15 7.04 -14.44
CA GLY A 148 -2.95 6.21 -14.27
C GLY A 148 -2.79 5.75 -12.82
N LEU A 149 -1.59 5.94 -12.27
CA LEU A 149 -1.25 5.54 -10.89
C LEU A 149 -1.84 6.47 -9.81
N VAL A 150 -2.59 7.52 -10.18
CA VAL A 150 -3.14 8.49 -9.21
C VAL A 150 -4.37 7.93 -8.48
N ARG A 151 -5.24 7.19 -9.18
CA ARG A 151 -6.45 6.60 -8.60
C ARG A 151 -6.65 5.19 -9.14
N VAL A 152 -6.28 4.21 -8.33
CA VAL A 152 -6.13 2.81 -8.69
C VAL A 152 -6.80 1.90 -7.66
N ARG A 153 -6.87 0.61 -7.97
CA ARG A 153 -7.43 -0.43 -7.08
C ARG A 153 -6.38 -1.21 -6.32
N GLU A 154 -5.19 -1.32 -6.89
CA GLU A 154 -4.00 -1.91 -6.28
C GLU A 154 -2.88 -0.88 -6.31
N PHE A 155 -2.28 -0.58 -5.15
CA PHE A 155 -1.23 0.44 -5.02
C PHE A 155 -0.31 0.17 -3.84
N ASP A 156 0.92 0.67 -3.93
CA ASP A 156 1.87 0.63 -2.83
C ASP A 156 1.67 1.82 -1.91
N MET A 157 1.77 1.57 -0.60
CA MET A 157 1.64 2.59 0.42
C MET A 157 2.69 2.35 1.49
N LYS A 158 3.30 3.45 1.95
CA LYS A 158 3.93 3.47 3.27
C LYS A 158 2.91 3.93 4.29
N ASP A 159 2.51 3.03 5.16
CA ASP A 159 1.67 3.25 6.33
C ASP A 159 2.49 3.08 7.60
N ALA A 160 2.32 3.99 8.54
CA ALA A 160 3.02 4.02 9.82
C ALA A 160 2.01 4.25 10.94
N TYR A 161 2.26 3.63 12.09
CA TYR A 161 1.37 3.57 13.23
C TYR A 161 2.18 3.83 14.50
N SER A 162 1.84 4.89 15.23
CA SER A 162 2.44 5.20 16.52
C SER A 162 1.58 4.64 17.66
N PHE A 163 2.24 4.20 18.73
CA PHE A 163 1.61 3.74 19.96
C PHE A 163 2.27 4.43 21.14
N ASN A 164 1.45 5.05 21.99
CA ASN A 164 1.88 5.95 23.04
C ASN A 164 1.12 5.64 24.34
N ALA A 165 1.74 5.92 25.49
CA ALA A 165 1.11 5.68 26.79
C ALA A 165 -0.03 6.68 27.08
N ASP A 166 0.10 7.90 26.55
CA ASP A 166 -0.84 8.99 26.70
C ASP A 166 -0.69 10.00 25.53
N GLU A 167 -1.52 11.04 25.54
CA GLU A 167 -1.57 12.06 24.50
C GLU A 167 -0.33 12.96 24.48
N ALA A 168 0.26 13.26 25.65
CA ALA A 168 1.51 14.04 25.72
C ALA A 168 2.66 13.29 25.04
N SER A 169 2.78 11.99 25.29
CA SER A 169 3.74 11.14 24.59
C SER A 169 3.52 11.12 23.08
N LEU A 170 2.26 11.15 22.61
CA LEU A 170 1.95 11.22 21.18
C LEU A 170 2.38 12.55 20.56
N GLU A 171 2.20 13.68 21.26
CA GLU A 171 2.63 15.00 20.79
C GLU A 171 4.16 15.13 20.66
N GLU A 172 4.91 14.40 21.48
CA GLU A 172 6.39 14.37 21.45
C GLU A 172 6.98 13.41 20.40
N SER A 173 6.18 12.48 19.86
CA SER A 173 6.63 11.38 18.99
C SER A 173 6.72 11.72 17.50
#